data_AF-A0A520JFR9-F1
#
_entry.id   AF-A0A520JFR9-F1
#
_cell.length_a   1.000
_cell.length_b   1.000
_cell.length_c   1.000
_cell.angle_alpha   90.00
_cell.angle_beta   90.00
_cell.angle_gamma   90.00
#
_symmetry.space_group_name_H-M   'P 1'
#
loop_
_entity.id
_entity.type
_entity.pdbx_description
1 polymer ?
#
loop_
_entity_poly.entity_id
_entity_poly.type
_entity_poly.pdbx_seq_one_letter_code
_entity_poly.pdbx_strand_id
1 'polypeptide(L)'
;MRDLAFIAFLLGLFGMGFRRPFLLVLVYVYIDIVSPQRLTYYLLNAVPISLIAVALAVGGWALADDKRDTRVAPRQVLIGLLLLYCWATTIGADFPVEAKEKWDWVWKALAFAAFLPLTLRTRLRIESLLLFMVLSAASIIIVGGIKTLATGGGGYGQLNLMVDNNSGLYEGSTISAVAVAIIPLIIWFMTYGTIFKPDWRVKGFCLALVFACLLIPVGTSTRTGLLCIGLLALLSLRAVKRKGLYIGAIAALGLAAIPFLPSTFTNRMNTIQTYQADQSASTRLAVWK
;
A
#
# COMPACT_ATOMS: atom_id res chain seq x y z
N MET A 1 -6.86 -16.80 -21.53
CA MET A 1 -5.92 -17.62 -20.72
C MET A 1 -5.50 -16.94 -19.42
N ARG A 2 -5.07 -15.67 -19.44
CA ARG A 2 -4.72 -14.91 -18.21
C ARG A 2 -5.87 -14.83 -17.19
N ASP A 3 -7.08 -14.50 -17.64
CA ASP A 3 -8.25 -14.40 -16.76
C ASP A 3 -8.59 -15.73 -16.07
N LEU A 4 -8.46 -16.86 -16.78
CA LEU A 4 -8.69 -18.20 -16.21
C LEU A 4 -7.65 -18.56 -15.13
N ALA A 5 -6.39 -18.17 -15.33
CA ALA A 5 -5.35 -18.37 -14.33
C ALA A 5 -5.61 -17.54 -13.05
N PHE A 6 -6.05 -16.29 -13.20
CA PHE A 6 -6.46 -15.46 -12.05
C PHE A 6 -7.68 -16.03 -11.34
N ILE A 7 -8.68 -16.50 -12.07
CA ILE A 7 -9.87 -17.14 -11.49
C ILE A 7 -9.46 -18.41 -10.74
N ALA A 8 -8.65 -19.29 -11.34
CA ALA A 8 -8.19 -20.52 -10.69
C ALA A 8 -7.37 -20.21 -9.43
N PHE A 9 -6.52 -19.18 -9.47
CA PHE A 9 -5.76 -18.72 -8.31
C PHE A 9 -6.67 -18.22 -7.19
N LEU A 10 -7.64 -17.34 -7.50
CA LEU A 10 -8.60 -16.84 -6.53
C LEU A 10 -9.48 -17.97 -5.96
N LEU A 11 -9.99 -18.86 -6.80
CA LEU A 11 -10.77 -20.02 -6.38
C LEU A 11 -9.94 -20.95 -5.48
N GLY A 12 -8.67 -21.16 -5.78
CA GLY A 12 -7.76 -21.92 -4.91
C GLY A 12 -7.60 -21.26 -3.54
N LEU A 13 -7.41 -19.94 -3.51
CA LEU A 13 -7.31 -19.18 -2.28
C LEU A 13 -8.61 -19.22 -1.45
N PHE A 14 -9.77 -19.01 -2.08
CA PHE A 14 -11.08 -19.16 -1.44
C PHE A 14 -11.32 -20.58 -0.93
N GLY A 15 -10.95 -21.59 -1.74
CA GLY A 15 -11.02 -23.01 -1.40
C GLY A 15 -10.27 -23.35 -0.11
N MET A 16 -9.04 -22.84 0.03
CA MET A 16 -8.26 -22.99 1.27
C MET A 16 -8.92 -22.29 2.47
N GLY A 17 -9.63 -21.19 2.22
CA GLY A 17 -10.37 -20.43 3.22
C GLY A 17 -11.47 -21.21 3.93
N PHE A 18 -12.11 -22.19 3.27
CA PHE A 18 -13.15 -23.02 3.90
C PHE A 18 -12.62 -23.91 5.03
N ARG A 19 -11.36 -24.37 4.96
CA ARG A 19 -10.75 -25.12 6.06
C ARG A 19 -10.15 -24.22 7.14
N ARG A 20 -9.71 -23.02 6.76
CA ARG A 20 -9.03 -22.07 7.66
C ARG A 20 -9.63 -20.67 7.42
N PRO A 21 -10.66 -20.27 8.17
CA PRO A 21 -11.38 -19.02 7.94
C PRO A 21 -10.49 -17.77 7.89
N PHE A 22 -9.38 -17.76 8.64
CA PHE A 22 -8.41 -16.66 8.61
C PHE A 22 -7.82 -16.41 7.22
N LEU A 23 -7.69 -17.42 6.36
CA LEU A 23 -7.19 -17.21 5.00
C LEU A 23 -8.14 -16.35 4.17
N LEU A 24 -9.45 -16.38 4.43
CA LEU A 24 -10.43 -15.51 3.75
C LEU A 24 -10.17 -14.03 4.03
N VAL A 25 -9.67 -13.71 5.23
CA VAL A 25 -9.23 -12.35 5.59
C VAL A 25 -8.03 -11.93 4.72
N LEU A 26 -7.06 -12.83 4.52
CA LEU A 26 -5.90 -12.57 3.64
C LEU A 26 -6.31 -12.41 2.17
N VAL A 27 -7.30 -13.20 1.73
CA VAL A 27 -7.87 -13.12 0.37
C VAL A 27 -8.53 -11.77 0.16
N TYR A 28 -9.34 -11.29 1.10
CA TYR A 28 -9.91 -9.96 1.03
C TYR A 28 -8.84 -8.88 0.91
N VAL A 29 -7.79 -8.93 1.76
CA VAL A 29 -6.69 -7.96 1.73
C VAL A 29 -5.95 -7.98 0.39
N TYR A 30 -5.72 -9.16 -0.18
CA TYR A 30 -5.14 -9.28 -1.53
C TYR A 30 -6.04 -8.63 -2.59
N ILE A 31 -7.35 -8.91 -2.57
CA ILE A 31 -8.29 -8.37 -3.55
C ILE A 31 -8.41 -6.85 -3.42
N ASP A 32 -8.43 -6.32 -2.19
CA ASP A 32 -8.52 -4.88 -1.93
C ASP A 32 -7.27 -4.15 -2.44
N ILE A 33 -6.07 -4.68 -2.16
CA ILE A 33 -4.80 -4.06 -2.55
C ILE A 33 -4.52 -4.19 -4.05
N VAL A 34 -4.63 -5.41 -4.60
CA VAL A 34 -4.26 -5.71 -6.00
C VAL A 34 -5.40 -5.41 -6.97
N SER A 35 -6.63 -5.30 -6.48
CA SER A 35 -7.82 -5.05 -7.31
C SER A 35 -7.85 -5.89 -8.59
N PRO A 36 -7.75 -7.25 -8.51
CA PRO A 36 -7.59 -8.12 -9.67
C PRO A 36 -8.71 -7.97 -10.71
N GLN A 37 -9.92 -7.61 -10.26
CA GLN A 37 -11.05 -7.27 -11.12
C GLN A 37 -10.72 -6.19 -12.16
N ARG A 38 -9.88 -5.20 -11.80
CA ARG A 38 -9.43 -4.12 -12.70
C ARG A 38 -8.32 -4.55 -13.66
N LEU A 39 -7.71 -5.73 -13.45
CA LEU A 39 -6.61 -6.27 -14.27
C LEU A 39 -7.08 -7.25 -15.37
N THR A 40 -8.35 -7.65 -15.31
CA THR A 40 -8.98 -8.64 -16.20
C THR A 40 -10.06 -8.01 -17.07
N TYR A 41 -10.26 -8.54 -18.27
CA TYR A 41 -11.03 -7.84 -19.31
C TYR A 41 -12.53 -8.13 -19.27
N TYR A 42 -12.96 -9.36 -18.95
CA TYR A 42 -14.38 -9.74 -19.16
C TYR A 42 -15.04 -10.50 -18.00
N LEU A 43 -14.43 -11.56 -17.45
CA LEU A 43 -15.13 -12.48 -16.53
C LEU A 43 -15.19 -12.00 -15.07
N LEU A 44 -14.08 -11.46 -14.55
CA LEU A 44 -13.99 -11.02 -13.15
C LEU A 44 -14.56 -9.60 -12.93
N ASN A 45 -14.80 -8.81 -13.98
CA ASN A 45 -15.47 -7.51 -13.84
C ASN A 45 -16.98 -7.65 -13.59
N ALA A 46 -17.61 -8.74 -14.03
CA ALA A 46 -19.05 -8.96 -13.87
C ALA A 46 -19.45 -9.45 -12.47
N VAL A 47 -18.50 -9.99 -11.70
CA VAL A 47 -18.76 -10.58 -10.38
C VAL A 47 -18.21 -9.64 -9.30
N PRO A 48 -18.99 -9.30 -8.25
CA PRO A 48 -18.53 -8.43 -7.17
C PRO A 48 -17.60 -9.19 -6.21
N ILE A 49 -16.39 -9.50 -6.66
CA ILE A 49 -15.43 -10.36 -5.94
C ILE A 49 -15.05 -9.77 -4.58
N SER A 50 -14.87 -8.45 -4.48
CA SER A 50 -14.60 -7.77 -3.21
C SER A 50 -15.73 -7.98 -2.19
N LEU A 51 -16.99 -7.96 -2.64
CA LEU A 51 -18.16 -8.19 -1.78
C LEU A 51 -18.26 -9.64 -1.33
N ILE A 52 -18.01 -10.59 -2.23
CA ILE A 52 -17.93 -12.01 -1.90
C ILE A 52 -16.81 -12.25 -0.87
N ALA A 53 -15.64 -11.64 -1.09
CA ALA A 53 -14.49 -11.79 -0.21
C ALA A 53 -14.77 -11.27 1.20
N VAL A 54 -15.38 -10.08 1.34
CA VAL A 54 -15.69 -9.54 2.67
C VAL A 54 -16.78 -10.36 3.37
N ALA A 55 -17.81 -10.79 2.63
CA ALA A 55 -18.88 -11.61 3.18
C ALA A 55 -18.33 -12.96 3.68
N LEU A 56 -17.44 -13.60 2.92
CA LEU A 56 -16.79 -14.83 3.32
C LEU A 56 -15.78 -14.62 4.45
N ALA A 57 -15.01 -13.52 4.46
CA ALA A 57 -14.06 -13.22 5.53
C ALA A 57 -14.77 -12.96 6.87
N VAL A 58 -15.79 -12.10 6.87
CA VAL A 58 -16.57 -11.75 8.06
C VAL A 58 -17.46 -12.93 8.47
N GLY A 59 -18.14 -13.57 7.53
CA GLY A 59 -19.00 -14.73 7.79
C GLY A 59 -18.20 -15.95 8.27
N GLY A 60 -17.06 -16.23 7.64
CA GLY A 60 -16.15 -17.30 8.06
C GLY A 60 -15.59 -17.06 9.45
N TRP A 61 -15.22 -15.81 9.77
CA TRP A 61 -14.83 -15.44 11.13
C TRP A 61 -15.99 -15.58 12.14
N ALA A 62 -17.17 -15.08 11.79
CA ALA A 62 -18.33 -15.07 12.67
C ALA A 62 -18.88 -16.48 12.95
N LEU A 63 -18.86 -17.39 11.97
CA LEU A 63 -19.46 -18.72 12.07
C LEU A 63 -18.45 -19.78 12.48
N ALA A 64 -17.25 -19.78 11.90
CA ALA A 64 -16.34 -20.93 11.95
C ALA A 64 -14.98 -20.66 12.62
N ASP A 65 -14.54 -19.40 12.74
CA ASP A 65 -13.29 -19.09 13.45
C ASP A 65 -13.50 -19.17 14.96
N ASP A 66 -12.44 -19.58 15.65
CA ASP A 66 -12.40 -19.52 17.11
C ASP A 66 -12.56 -18.05 17.54
N LYS A 67 -13.21 -17.77 18.67
CA LYS A 67 -13.35 -16.41 19.23
C LYS A 67 -12.56 -16.19 20.52
N ARG A 68 -11.84 -17.21 21.00
CA ARG A 68 -10.90 -17.08 22.13
C ARG A 68 -9.89 -15.95 21.87
N ASP A 69 -9.64 -15.15 22.90
CA ASP A 69 -8.77 -13.97 22.87
C ASP A 69 -9.18 -12.84 21.91
N THR A 70 -10.43 -12.81 21.44
CA THR A 70 -10.95 -11.64 20.75
C THR A 70 -11.11 -10.50 21.74
N ARG A 71 -10.38 -9.40 21.53
CA ARG A 71 -10.47 -8.21 22.38
C ARG A 71 -10.84 -7.01 21.53
N VAL A 72 -11.83 -6.25 22.00
CA VAL A 72 -12.13 -4.95 21.42
C VAL A 72 -11.24 -3.92 22.08
N ALA A 73 -10.26 -3.41 21.34
CA ALA A 73 -9.38 -2.36 21.82
C ALA A 73 -10.05 -0.99 21.69
N PRO A 74 -9.74 0.00 22.56
CA PRO A 74 -10.24 1.38 22.43
C PRO A 74 -9.99 1.97 21.04
N ARG A 75 -8.91 1.56 20.37
CA ARG A 75 -8.58 1.96 19.00
C ARG A 75 -9.67 1.56 17.99
N GLN A 76 -10.31 0.41 18.13
CA GLN A 76 -11.38 -0.01 17.23
C GLN A 76 -12.63 0.86 17.40
N VAL A 77 -12.93 1.25 18.64
CA VAL A 77 -14.00 2.21 18.93
C VAL A 77 -13.68 3.56 18.29
N LEU A 78 -12.43 4.05 18.41
CA LEU A 78 -12.00 5.29 17.75
C LEU A 78 -12.12 5.21 16.23
N ILE A 79 -11.78 4.09 15.61
CA ILE A 79 -11.98 3.89 14.16
C ILE A 79 -13.48 3.92 13.82
N GLY A 80 -14.33 3.29 14.65
CA GLY A 80 -15.79 3.34 14.48
C GLY A 80 -16.34 4.76 14.60
N LEU A 81 -15.91 5.52 15.60
CA LEU A 81 -16.29 6.93 15.78
C LEU A 81 -15.79 7.79 14.62
N LEU A 82 -14.56 7.56 14.14
CA LEU A 82 -14.02 8.23 12.96
C LEU A 82 -14.87 7.93 11.72
N LEU A 83 -15.30 6.67 11.54
CA LEU A 83 -16.16 6.27 10.43
C LEU A 83 -17.51 7.00 10.50
N LEU A 84 -18.13 7.08 11.68
CA LEU A 84 -19.38 7.82 11.88
C LEU A 84 -19.21 9.32 11.63
N TYR A 85 -18.11 9.90 12.09
CA TYR A 85 -17.78 11.30 11.86
C TYR A 85 -17.61 11.58 10.36
N CYS A 86 -16.83 10.78 9.64
CA CYS A 86 -16.65 10.93 8.21
C CYS A 86 -17.95 10.71 7.43
N TRP A 87 -18.80 9.79 7.88
CA TRP A 87 -20.13 9.61 7.27
C TRP A 87 -20.99 10.86 7.43
N ALA A 88 -21.04 11.44 8.62
CA ALA A 88 -21.79 12.67 8.89
C ALA A 88 -21.28 13.85 8.04
N THR A 89 -19.96 14.03 7.95
CA THR A 89 -19.37 15.12 7.14
C THR A 89 -19.54 14.90 5.64
N THR A 90 -19.60 13.64 5.17
CA THR A 90 -19.86 13.32 3.75
C THR A 90 -21.28 13.70 3.33
N ILE A 91 -22.25 13.55 4.22
CA ILE A 91 -23.65 13.94 3.95
C ILE A 91 -23.78 15.45 3.79
N GLY A 92 -23.05 16.22 4.60
CA GLY A 92 -23.05 17.69 4.58
C GLY A 92 -21.97 18.32 3.69
N ALA A 93 -21.39 17.57 2.74
CA ALA A 93 -20.29 18.08 1.92
C ALA A 93 -20.76 19.07 0.85
N ASP A 94 -20.01 20.17 0.66
CA ASP A 94 -20.27 21.17 -0.39
C ASP A 94 -20.18 20.58 -1.81
N PHE A 95 -19.38 19.53 -1.97
CA PHE A 95 -19.20 18.77 -3.22
C PHE A 95 -19.68 17.31 -3.03
N PRO A 96 -21.00 17.06 -3.07
CA PRO A 96 -21.57 15.78 -2.65
C PRO A 96 -21.27 14.62 -3.59
N VAL A 97 -20.98 14.87 -4.87
CA VAL A 97 -20.69 13.82 -5.86
C VAL A 97 -19.27 13.28 -5.65
N GLU A 98 -18.30 14.18 -5.63
CA GLU A 98 -16.88 13.87 -5.42
C GLU A 98 -16.63 13.32 -4.02
N ALA A 99 -17.35 13.84 -3.01
CA ALA A 99 -17.31 13.31 -1.65
C ALA A 99 -17.82 11.86 -1.61
N LYS A 100 -18.91 11.53 -2.32
CA LYS A 100 -19.42 10.15 -2.40
C LYS A 100 -18.44 9.22 -3.12
N GLU A 101 -17.81 9.65 -4.20
CA GLU A 101 -16.80 8.85 -4.91
C GLU A 101 -15.61 8.51 -4.02
N LYS A 102 -15.11 9.49 -3.25
CA LYS A 102 -14.04 9.24 -2.28
C LYS A 102 -14.52 8.37 -1.12
N TRP A 103 -15.72 8.62 -0.61
CA TRP A 103 -16.29 7.86 0.49
C TRP A 103 -16.42 6.38 0.16
N ASP A 104 -16.83 6.03 -1.07
CA ASP A 104 -17.15 4.67 -1.50
C ASP A 104 -16.06 3.63 -1.17
N TRP A 105 -14.79 3.96 -1.33
CA TRP A 105 -13.69 3.05 -0.99
C TRP A 105 -13.14 3.26 0.42
N VAL A 106 -13.20 4.49 0.95
CA VAL A 106 -12.67 4.85 2.27
C VAL A 106 -13.43 4.15 3.40
N TRP A 107 -14.76 4.14 3.36
CA TRP A 107 -15.55 3.52 4.44
C TRP A 107 -15.31 2.01 4.51
N LYS A 108 -15.14 1.35 3.35
CA LYS A 108 -14.83 -0.09 3.26
C LYS A 108 -13.48 -0.40 3.89
N ALA A 109 -12.47 0.42 3.61
CA ALA A 109 -11.15 0.29 4.21
C ALA A 109 -11.18 0.52 5.74
N LEU A 110 -11.90 1.54 6.22
CA LEU A 110 -12.03 1.81 7.66
C LEU A 110 -12.81 0.72 8.39
N ALA A 111 -13.92 0.24 7.82
CA ALA A 111 -14.71 -0.84 8.40
C ALA A 111 -13.87 -2.12 8.52
N PHE A 112 -13.12 -2.47 7.47
CA PHE A 112 -12.23 -3.63 7.51
C PHE A 112 -11.04 -3.44 8.46
N ALA A 113 -10.50 -2.23 8.57
CA ALA A 113 -9.46 -1.89 9.55
C ALA A 113 -9.95 -2.03 11.00
N ALA A 114 -11.22 -1.71 11.28
CA ALA A 114 -11.84 -1.96 12.57
C ALA A 114 -12.04 -3.46 12.85
N PHE A 115 -12.30 -4.25 11.81
CA PHE A 115 -12.48 -5.70 11.89
C PHE A 115 -11.15 -6.46 12.09
N LEU A 116 -10.07 -6.06 11.41
CA LEU A 116 -8.78 -6.79 11.39
C LEU A 116 -8.26 -7.22 12.76
N PRO A 117 -8.18 -6.36 13.80
CA PRO A 117 -7.67 -6.74 15.11
C PRO A 117 -8.43 -7.90 15.77
N LEU A 118 -9.71 -8.12 15.43
CA LEU A 118 -10.51 -9.24 15.94
C LEU A 118 -10.01 -10.60 15.44
N THR A 119 -9.29 -10.61 14.31
CA THR A 119 -8.78 -11.81 13.63
C THR A 119 -7.30 -12.07 13.93
N LEU A 120 -6.53 -11.05 14.30
CA LEU A 120 -5.07 -11.07 14.44
C LEU A 120 -4.61 -11.42 15.86
N ARG A 121 -4.72 -12.69 16.22
CA ARG A 121 -4.48 -13.13 17.60
C ARG A 121 -3.15 -13.83 17.84
N THR A 122 -2.56 -14.40 16.80
CA THR A 122 -1.31 -15.14 16.90
C THR A 122 -0.23 -14.48 16.05
N ARG A 123 1.03 -14.70 16.44
CA ARG A 123 2.19 -14.25 15.66
C ARG A 123 2.11 -14.70 14.20
N LEU A 124 1.71 -15.95 13.96
CA LEU A 124 1.54 -16.49 12.61
C LEU A 124 0.50 -15.70 11.80
N ARG A 125 -0.63 -15.32 12.40
CA ARG A 125 -1.68 -14.54 11.72
C ARG A 125 -1.19 -13.13 11.36
N ILE A 126 -0.49 -12.47 12.29
CA ILE A 126 0.10 -11.15 12.07
C ILE A 126 1.15 -11.22 10.96
N GLU A 127 2.08 -12.17 11.04
CA GLU A 127 3.10 -12.38 10.01
C GLU A 127 2.48 -12.70 8.64
N SER A 128 1.43 -13.54 8.60
CA SER A 128 0.74 -13.88 7.36
C SER A 128 0.08 -12.67 6.72
N LEU A 129 -0.58 -11.82 7.52
CA LEU A 129 -1.18 -10.58 7.05
C LEU A 129 -0.13 -9.64 6.47
N LEU A 130 0.94 -9.38 7.24
CA LEU A 130 2.04 -8.51 6.80
C LEU A 130 2.69 -9.02 5.51
N LEU A 131 2.89 -10.34 5.40
CA LEU A 131 3.42 -10.97 4.21
C LEU A 131 2.50 -10.77 3.01
N PHE A 132 1.20 -11.01 3.17
CA PHE A 132 0.21 -10.79 2.10
C PHE A 132 0.16 -9.34 1.67
N MET A 133 0.18 -8.38 2.60
CA MET A 133 0.22 -6.96 2.30
C MET A 133 1.49 -6.57 1.52
N VAL A 134 2.66 -7.05 1.96
CA VAL A 134 3.95 -6.78 1.28
C VAL A 134 3.98 -7.40 -0.11
N LEU A 135 3.56 -8.65 -0.28
CA LEU A 135 3.53 -9.31 -1.59
C LEU A 135 2.51 -8.67 -2.54
N SER A 136 1.36 -8.25 -2.01
CA SER A 136 0.35 -7.53 -2.79
C SER A 136 0.88 -6.17 -3.26
N ALA A 137 1.49 -5.39 -2.36
CA ALA A 137 2.14 -4.13 -2.72
C ALA A 137 3.34 -4.34 -3.68
N ALA A 138 4.10 -5.42 -3.50
CA ALA A 138 5.24 -5.76 -4.35
C ALA A 138 4.81 -5.98 -5.81
N SER A 139 3.63 -6.54 -6.05
CA SER A 139 3.11 -6.70 -7.43
C SER A 139 3.01 -5.37 -8.18
N ILE A 140 2.62 -4.29 -7.48
CA ILE A 140 2.52 -2.93 -8.02
C ILE A 140 3.90 -2.26 -8.07
N ILE A 141 4.67 -2.36 -6.98
CA ILE A 141 5.97 -1.71 -6.82
C ILE A 141 7.01 -2.25 -7.80
N ILE A 142 7.03 -3.57 -8.07
CA ILE A 142 7.97 -4.17 -9.02
C ILE A 142 7.68 -3.67 -10.43
N VAL A 143 6.40 -3.63 -10.84
CA VAL A 143 6.01 -3.10 -12.15
C VAL A 143 6.38 -1.62 -12.27
N GLY A 144 6.06 -0.81 -11.26
CA GLY A 144 6.41 0.61 -11.24
C GLY A 144 7.94 0.84 -11.25
N GLY A 145 8.70 0.06 -10.48
CA GLY A 145 10.15 0.14 -10.41
C GLY A 145 10.83 -0.24 -11.73
N ILE A 146 10.39 -1.34 -12.36
CA ILE A 146 10.89 -1.75 -13.69
C ILE A 146 10.59 -0.68 -14.73
N LYS A 147 9.35 -0.14 -14.77
CA LYS A 147 9.00 0.95 -15.70
C LYS A 147 9.84 2.20 -15.45
N THR A 148 10.11 2.53 -14.19
CA THR A 148 10.96 3.67 -13.82
C THR A 148 12.37 3.51 -14.39
N LEU A 149 12.96 2.32 -14.28
CA LEU A 149 14.28 2.03 -14.85
C LEU A 149 14.27 2.03 -16.38
N ALA A 150 13.24 1.42 -16.99
CA ALA A 150 13.18 1.25 -18.45
C ALA A 150 12.87 2.54 -19.21
N THR A 151 12.06 3.43 -18.63
CA THR A 151 11.57 4.65 -19.31
C THR A 151 12.18 5.94 -18.77
N GLY A 152 13.01 5.86 -17.72
CA GLY A 152 13.53 7.04 -17.05
C GLY A 152 12.45 7.82 -16.30
N GLY A 153 11.43 7.13 -15.78
CA GLY A 153 10.31 7.74 -15.04
C GLY A 153 9.18 8.28 -15.94
N GLY A 154 7.94 8.11 -15.48
CA GLY A 154 6.74 8.47 -16.25
C GLY A 154 6.22 9.89 -15.99
N GLY A 155 6.67 10.55 -14.93
CA GLY A 155 6.03 11.78 -14.44
C GLY A 155 4.82 11.48 -13.55
N TYR A 156 4.31 12.51 -12.87
CA TYR A 156 3.26 12.37 -11.86
C TYR A 156 1.92 12.02 -12.50
N GLY A 157 1.30 10.94 -12.02
CA GLY A 157 0.02 10.43 -12.55
C GLY A 157 0.13 9.78 -13.93
N GLN A 158 1.30 9.76 -14.56
CA GLN A 158 1.51 9.17 -15.89
C GLN A 158 2.18 7.79 -15.83
N LEU A 159 2.83 7.45 -14.71
CA LEU A 159 3.37 6.11 -14.51
C LEU A 159 2.21 5.12 -14.31
N ASN A 160 1.86 4.37 -15.35
CA ASN A 160 0.84 3.32 -15.24
C ASN A 160 1.34 2.19 -14.34
N LEU A 161 0.85 2.17 -13.10
CA LEU A 161 1.16 1.21 -12.05
C LEU A 161 0.35 -0.09 -12.19
N MET A 162 0.17 -0.59 -13.42
CA MET A 162 -0.59 -1.80 -13.77
C MET A 162 -2.11 -1.56 -13.98
N VAL A 163 -2.68 -0.56 -13.31
CA VAL A 163 -4.06 -0.09 -13.51
C VAL A 163 -4.04 1.41 -13.78
N ASP A 164 -4.74 1.85 -14.82
CA ASP A 164 -4.89 3.27 -15.15
C ASP A 164 -6.00 3.89 -14.28
N ASN A 165 -5.69 4.11 -13.00
CA ASN A 165 -6.63 4.68 -12.04
C ASN A 165 -5.89 5.45 -10.95
N ASN A 166 -6.28 6.70 -10.72
CA ASN A 166 -5.69 7.56 -9.69
C ASN A 166 -6.48 7.47 -8.36
N SER A 167 -6.74 6.26 -7.88
CA SER A 167 -7.48 6.01 -6.63
C SER A 167 -6.83 4.96 -5.75
N GLY A 168 -6.97 5.12 -4.44
CA GLY A 168 -6.42 4.19 -3.45
C GLY A 168 -4.90 4.08 -3.55
N LEU A 169 -4.39 2.85 -3.62
CA LEU A 169 -2.96 2.56 -3.75
C LEU A 169 -2.37 2.81 -5.13
N TYR A 170 -3.19 3.10 -6.15
CA TYR A 170 -2.70 3.42 -7.49
C TYR A 170 -2.44 4.91 -7.69
N GLU A 171 -2.81 5.75 -6.70
CA GLU A 171 -2.43 7.16 -6.68
C GLU A 171 -0.92 7.31 -6.43
N GLY A 172 -0.24 8.13 -7.24
CA GLY A 172 1.22 8.25 -7.19
C GLY A 172 1.77 8.64 -5.80
N SER A 173 1.08 9.52 -5.08
CA SER A 173 1.50 9.97 -3.75
C SER A 173 1.29 8.91 -2.68
N THR A 174 0.19 8.15 -2.74
CA THR A 174 -0.12 7.10 -1.77
C THR A 174 0.81 5.90 -1.94
N ILE A 175 1.06 5.45 -3.18
CA ILE A 175 1.98 4.34 -3.44
C ILE A 175 3.41 4.68 -3.02
N SER A 176 3.84 5.93 -3.21
CA SER A 176 5.17 6.38 -2.82
C SER A 176 5.35 6.36 -1.31
N ALA A 177 4.33 6.83 -0.58
CA ALA A 177 4.33 6.76 0.87
C ALA A 177 4.32 5.31 1.37
N VAL A 178 3.47 4.47 0.80
CA VAL A 178 3.36 3.05 1.17
C VAL A 178 4.65 2.28 0.85
N ALA A 179 5.22 2.46 -0.33
CA ALA A 179 6.46 1.82 -0.76
C ALA A 179 7.60 2.10 0.23
N VAL A 180 7.74 3.35 0.69
CA VAL A 180 8.76 3.71 1.68
C VAL A 180 8.39 3.18 3.08
N ALA A 181 7.12 3.25 3.47
CA ALA A 181 6.64 2.81 4.78
C ALA A 181 6.76 1.30 5.02
N ILE A 182 6.72 0.48 3.96
CA ILE A 182 6.90 -0.98 4.07
C ILE A 182 8.37 -1.42 4.15
N ILE A 183 9.35 -0.55 3.86
CA ILE A 183 10.79 -0.91 3.89
C ILE A 183 11.21 -1.52 5.23
N PRO A 184 10.88 -0.94 6.41
CA PRO A 184 11.20 -1.56 7.69
C PRO A 184 10.59 -2.96 7.86
N LEU A 185 9.38 -3.19 7.34
CA LEU A 185 8.72 -4.50 7.39
C LEU A 185 9.43 -5.52 6.49
N ILE A 186 9.88 -5.10 5.31
CA ILE A 186 10.68 -5.95 4.40
C ILE A 186 12.00 -6.35 5.06
N ILE A 187 12.71 -5.39 5.66
CA ILE A 187 13.96 -5.65 6.41
C ILE A 187 13.70 -6.57 7.62
N TRP A 188 12.55 -6.40 8.28
CA TRP A 188 12.15 -7.28 9.37
C TRP A 188 11.94 -8.72 8.90
N PHE A 189 11.27 -8.95 7.76
CA PHE A 189 11.13 -10.28 7.16
C PHE A 189 12.47 -10.92 6.80
N MET A 190 13.47 -10.15 6.39
CA MET A 190 14.83 -10.65 6.11
C MET A 190 15.58 -11.16 7.34
N THR A 191 15.08 -10.88 8.55
CA THR A 191 15.80 -11.18 9.80
C THR A 191 14.98 -12.07 10.73
N TYR A 192 13.67 -11.83 10.83
CA TYR A 192 12.80 -12.41 11.86
C TYR A 192 11.59 -13.19 11.30
N GLY A 193 11.44 -13.25 9.97
CA GLY A 193 10.31 -13.94 9.34
C GLY A 193 10.28 -15.43 9.68
N THR A 194 9.10 -15.95 10.05
CA THR A 194 8.94 -17.38 10.39
C THR A 194 8.31 -18.20 9.27
N ILE A 195 7.48 -17.57 8.42
CA ILE A 195 6.81 -18.23 7.29
C ILE A 195 7.82 -18.61 6.20
N PHE A 196 8.56 -17.62 5.70
CA PHE A 196 9.70 -17.83 4.82
C PHE A 196 10.97 -17.61 5.63
N LYS A 197 11.67 -18.71 5.95
CA LYS A 197 12.91 -18.63 6.71
C LYS A 197 13.93 -17.76 5.94
N PRO A 198 14.66 -16.86 6.62
CA PRO A 198 15.64 -15.98 5.97
C PRO A 198 16.83 -16.71 5.34
N ASP A 199 16.65 -17.20 4.11
CA ASP A 199 17.72 -17.71 3.26
C ASP A 199 18.28 -16.61 2.34
N TRP A 200 19.31 -16.94 1.57
CA TRP A 200 19.91 -15.98 0.62
C TRP A 200 18.92 -15.54 -0.48
N ARG A 201 17.94 -16.39 -0.82
CA ARG A 201 16.91 -16.10 -1.84
C ARG A 201 15.91 -15.07 -1.33
N VAL A 202 15.39 -15.26 -0.11
CA VAL A 202 14.51 -14.30 0.57
C VAL A 202 15.24 -12.98 0.78
N LYS A 203 16.50 -13.01 1.21
CA LYS A 203 17.32 -11.79 1.37
C LYS A 203 17.55 -11.08 0.03
N GLY A 204 17.87 -11.82 -1.04
CA GLY A 204 18.03 -11.27 -2.38
C GLY A 204 16.75 -10.61 -2.90
N PHE A 205 15.61 -11.30 -2.78
CA PHE A 205 14.30 -10.76 -3.16
C PHE A 205 13.94 -9.51 -2.35
N CYS A 206 14.12 -9.54 -1.03
CA CYS A 206 13.79 -8.41 -0.17
C CYS A 206 14.68 -7.19 -0.46
N LEU A 207 15.98 -7.39 -0.70
CA LEU A 207 16.88 -6.29 -1.10
C LEU A 207 16.46 -5.69 -2.44
N ALA A 208 16.15 -6.52 -3.43
CA ALA A 208 15.64 -6.07 -4.72
C ALA A 208 14.30 -5.31 -4.56
N LEU A 209 13.43 -5.77 -3.67
CA LEU A 209 12.16 -5.10 -3.37
C LEU A 209 12.36 -3.76 -2.67
N VAL A 210 13.28 -3.65 -1.71
CA VAL A 210 13.64 -2.37 -1.08
C VAL A 210 14.17 -1.38 -2.11
N PHE A 211 15.02 -1.84 -3.04
CA PHE A 211 15.49 -1.02 -4.15
C PHE A 211 14.33 -0.55 -5.02
N ALA A 212 13.42 -1.46 -5.41
CA ALA A 212 12.21 -1.09 -6.16
C ALA A 212 11.32 -0.09 -5.40
N CYS A 213 11.18 -0.23 -4.08
CA CYS A 213 10.42 0.71 -3.24
C CYS A 213 11.00 2.14 -3.28
N LEU A 214 12.32 2.27 -3.32
CA LEU A 214 13.00 3.58 -3.43
C LEU A 214 12.89 4.19 -4.83
N LEU A 215 12.73 3.37 -5.87
CA LEU A 215 12.52 3.85 -7.24
C LEU A 215 11.12 4.41 -7.47
N ILE A 216 10.09 3.95 -6.75
CA ILE A 216 8.71 4.42 -6.94
C ILE A 216 8.57 5.94 -6.74
N PRO A 217 9.05 6.55 -5.63
CA PRO A 217 9.08 8.00 -5.48
C PRO A 217 9.72 8.76 -6.65
N VAL A 218 10.79 8.21 -7.21
CA VAL A 218 11.51 8.78 -8.34
C VAL A 218 10.65 8.71 -9.61
N GLY A 219 10.13 7.53 -9.94
CA GLY A 219 9.34 7.30 -11.15
C GLY A 219 8.00 8.03 -11.17
N THR A 220 7.36 8.16 -10.01
CA THR A 220 6.09 8.90 -9.85
C THR A 220 6.29 10.41 -9.69
N SER A 221 7.53 10.88 -9.54
CA SER A 221 7.85 12.31 -9.35
C SER A 221 7.05 12.97 -8.21
N THR A 222 6.82 12.25 -7.11
CA THR A 222 6.03 12.74 -5.98
C THR A 222 6.92 13.40 -4.92
N ARG A 223 6.55 14.62 -4.48
CA ARG A 223 7.26 15.31 -3.37
C ARG A 223 7.09 14.58 -2.03
N THR A 224 5.93 13.94 -1.84
CA THR A 224 5.64 13.11 -0.66
C THR A 224 6.63 11.97 -0.52
N GLY A 225 7.04 11.34 -1.61
CA GLY A 225 8.02 10.24 -1.59
C GLY A 225 9.40 10.67 -1.08
N LEU A 226 9.90 11.85 -1.47
CA LEU A 226 11.16 12.39 -0.95
C LEU A 226 11.11 12.63 0.57
N LEU A 227 10.03 13.24 1.04
CA LEU A 227 9.84 13.48 2.49
C LEU A 227 9.77 12.15 3.25
N CYS A 228 9.12 11.13 2.69
CA CYS A 228 9.08 9.80 3.31
C CYS A 228 10.46 9.16 3.38
N ILE A 229 11.28 9.26 2.32
CA ILE A 229 12.66 8.73 2.31
C ILE A 229 13.50 9.46 3.37
N GLY A 230 13.43 10.79 3.43
CA GLY A 230 14.13 11.59 4.43
C GLY A 230 13.71 11.22 5.86
N LEU A 231 12.40 11.08 6.11
CA LEU A 231 11.89 10.67 7.42
C LEU A 231 12.35 9.25 7.79
N LEU A 232 12.31 8.31 6.85
CA LEU A 232 12.80 6.94 7.07
C LEU A 232 14.29 6.95 7.43
N ALA A 233 15.10 7.73 6.73
CA ALA A 233 16.53 7.91 7.00
C ALA A 233 16.79 8.57 8.37
N LEU A 234 15.92 9.48 8.82
CA LEU A 234 16.04 10.08 10.14
C LEU A 234 15.62 9.10 11.25
N LEU A 235 14.52 8.36 11.07
CA LEU A 235 14.03 7.41 12.06
C LEU A 235 14.97 6.21 12.23
N SER A 236 15.61 5.75 11.16
CA SER A 236 16.60 4.67 11.21
C SER A 236 17.83 5.03 12.04
N LEU A 237 18.18 6.31 12.22
CA LEU A 237 19.26 6.74 13.12
C LEU A 237 19.02 6.31 14.58
N ARG A 238 17.77 6.05 14.98
CA ARG A 238 17.43 5.53 16.31
C ARG A 238 17.85 4.06 16.48
N ALA A 239 17.89 3.30 15.39
CA ALA A 239 18.21 1.88 15.39
C ALA A 239 19.70 1.60 15.10
N VAL A 240 20.38 2.51 14.39
CA VAL A 240 21.75 2.29 13.92
C VAL A 240 22.78 2.61 15.01
N LYS A 241 23.69 1.66 15.27
CA LYS A 241 24.80 1.82 16.23
C LYS A 241 25.86 2.83 15.76
N ARG A 242 26.19 2.84 14.46
CA ARG A 242 27.22 3.70 13.86
C ARG A 242 26.59 4.85 13.05
N LYS A 243 26.12 5.89 13.76
CA LYS A 243 25.36 7.00 13.15
C LYS A 243 26.14 7.75 12.07
N GLY A 244 27.42 8.06 12.32
CA GLY A 244 28.25 8.79 11.34
C GLY A 244 28.45 8.03 10.03
N LEU A 245 28.72 6.72 10.10
CA LEU A 245 28.86 5.88 8.92
C LEU A 245 27.55 5.80 8.12
N TYR A 246 26.42 5.71 8.81
CA TYR A 246 25.11 5.65 8.17
C TYR A 246 24.76 6.95 7.44
N ILE A 247 24.97 8.10 8.09
CA ILE A 247 24.76 9.41 7.46
C ILE A 247 25.69 9.57 6.26
N GLY A 248 26.98 9.22 6.40
CA GLY A 248 27.94 9.24 5.30
C GLY A 248 27.52 8.34 4.14
N ALA A 249 27.04 7.13 4.41
CA ALA A 249 26.57 6.19 3.39
C ALA A 249 25.33 6.71 2.66
N ILE A 250 24.35 7.27 3.38
CA ILE A 250 23.16 7.86 2.76
C ILE A 250 23.53 9.08 1.91
N ALA A 251 24.40 9.95 2.41
CA ALA A 251 24.84 11.12 1.67
C ALA A 251 25.58 10.70 0.38
N ALA A 252 26.48 9.72 0.47
CA ALA A 252 27.20 9.18 -0.67
C ALA A 252 26.25 8.53 -1.70
N LEU A 253 25.32 7.70 -1.25
CA LEU A 253 24.32 7.08 -2.13
C LEU A 253 23.38 8.12 -2.76
N GLY A 254 22.96 9.12 -2.00
CA GLY A 254 22.13 10.22 -2.47
C GLY A 254 22.82 11.03 -3.56
N LEU A 255 24.08 11.39 -3.36
CA LEU A 255 24.90 12.10 -4.36
C LEU A 255 25.15 11.23 -5.60
N ALA A 256 25.47 9.95 -5.40
CA ALA A 256 25.68 9.01 -6.50
C ALA A 256 24.40 8.77 -7.32
N ALA A 257 23.22 8.95 -6.74
CA ALA A 257 21.94 8.78 -7.44
C ALA A 257 21.58 9.98 -8.33
N ILE A 258 22.07 11.20 -8.05
CA ILE A 258 21.69 12.44 -8.76
C ILE A 258 21.80 12.32 -10.30
N PRO A 259 22.90 11.80 -10.88
CA PRO A 259 23.05 11.70 -12.34
C PRO A 259 22.05 10.74 -12.99
N PHE A 260 21.50 9.80 -12.22
CA PHE A 260 20.54 8.80 -12.70
C PHE A 260 19.08 9.24 -12.50
N LEU A 261 18.84 10.42 -11.92
CA LEU A 261 17.49 10.93 -11.72
C LEU A 261 16.91 11.49 -13.03
N PRO A 262 15.63 11.20 -13.32
CA PRO A 262 14.92 11.80 -14.44
C PRO A 262 14.89 13.32 -14.39
N SER A 263 15.02 14.00 -15.53
CA SER A 263 14.88 15.46 -15.60
C SER A 263 13.49 15.94 -15.15
N THR A 264 12.44 15.16 -15.41
CA THR A 264 11.07 15.40 -14.92
C THR A 264 11.00 15.44 -13.40
N PHE A 265 11.71 14.54 -12.73
CA PHE A 265 11.82 14.51 -11.28
C PHE A 265 12.57 15.75 -10.76
N THR A 266 13.77 15.99 -11.28
CA THR A 266 14.63 17.10 -10.84
C THR A 266 13.96 18.47 -11.04
N ASN A 267 13.28 18.67 -12.18
CA ASN A 267 12.54 19.91 -12.46
C ASN A 267 11.36 20.13 -11.51
N ARG A 268 10.61 19.08 -11.14
CA ARG A 268 9.52 19.19 -10.14
C ARG A 268 10.02 19.44 -8.72
N MET A 269 11.23 19.02 -8.40
CA MET A 269 11.84 19.28 -7.08
C MET A 269 12.44 20.69 -6.99
N ASN A 270 12.98 21.21 -8.09
CA ASN A 270 13.47 22.60 -8.12
C ASN A 270 12.34 23.63 -7.95
N THR A 271 11.11 23.30 -8.37
CA THR A 271 9.93 24.17 -8.18
C THR A 271 9.34 24.16 -6.77
N ILE A 272 9.97 23.48 -5.79
CA ILE A 272 9.53 23.52 -4.38
C ILE A 272 9.58 24.96 -3.82
N GLN A 273 10.44 25.83 -4.34
CA GLN A 273 10.59 27.21 -3.86
C GLN A 273 9.50 28.17 -4.37
N THR A 274 8.86 27.87 -5.51
CA THR A 274 7.87 28.76 -6.14
C THR A 274 6.45 28.24 -5.93
N TYR A 275 5.92 28.36 -4.70
CA TYR A 275 4.60 27.84 -4.31
C TYR A 275 3.43 28.36 -5.17
N GLN A 276 3.60 29.52 -5.81
CA GLN A 276 2.60 30.17 -6.66
C GLN A 276 2.38 29.45 -8.00
N ALA A 277 3.35 28.63 -8.44
CA ALA A 277 3.27 27.86 -9.68
C ALA A 277 2.76 26.43 -9.50
N ASP A 278 2.49 25.99 -8.26
CA ASP A 278 2.02 24.62 -7.98
C ASP A 278 0.49 24.58 -7.84
N GLN A 279 -0.16 24.01 -8.86
CA GLN A 279 -1.62 23.80 -8.89
C GLN A 279 -2.14 23.04 -7.66
N SER A 280 -1.35 22.16 -7.03
CA SER A 280 -1.79 21.40 -5.85
C SER A 280 -1.93 22.27 -4.60
N ALA A 281 -0.98 23.19 -4.39
CA ALA A 281 -0.98 24.08 -3.22
C ALA A 281 -1.98 25.22 -3.38
N SER A 282 -2.07 25.82 -4.58
CA SER A 282 -2.99 26.92 -4.86
C SER A 282 -4.46 26.51 -4.78
N THR A 283 -4.81 25.32 -5.29
CA THR A 283 -6.18 24.79 -5.20
C THR A 283 -6.59 24.54 -3.75
N ARG A 284 -5.69 23.99 -2.92
CA ARG A 284 -5.98 23.77 -1.48
C ARG A 284 -6.19 25.09 -0.75
N LEU A 285 -5.34 26.09 -0.99
CA LEU A 285 -5.52 27.41 -0.39
C LEU A 285 -6.82 28.10 -0.85
N ALA A 286 -7.26 27.86 -2.08
CA ALA A 286 -8.53 28.37 -2.60
C ALA A 286 -9.74 27.68 -1.97
N VAL A 287 -9.68 26.36 -1.71
CA VAL A 287 -10.75 25.62 -1.02
C VAL A 287 -10.89 26.02 0.45
N TRP A 288 -9.80 26.44 1.09
CA TRP A 288 -9.83 26.93 2.47
C TRP A 288 -10.30 28.37 2.62
N LYS A 289 -10.35 29.14 1.53
CA LYS A 289 -10.87 30.51 1.50
C LYS A 289 -12.36 30.49 1.21
#